data_AF-A0A963QB87-F1
#
_entry.id   AF-A0A963QB87-F1
#
_cell.length_a   1.000
_cell.length_b   1.000
_cell.length_c   1.000
_cell.angle_alpha   90.00
_cell.angle_beta   90.00
_cell.angle_gamma   90.00
#
_symmetry.space_group_name_H-M   'P 1'
#
loop_
_entity.id
_entity.type
_entity.pdbx_description
1 polymer ?
#
loop_
_entity_poly.entity_id
_entity_poly.type
_entity_poly.pdbx_seq_one_letter_code
_entity_poly.pdbx_strand_id
1 'polypeptide(L)'
;QGRIGAGREFLDMTHLPGRPDGAAVDSEGCYWICGNDAGVVLRVDPHGEVLSSVAVPVAKPSMCAFGGPRLDTLFVTSICPNGVSAGLCGAVFAIDVGVTGRPEPRFTRFPSAGA
;
A
#
# COMPACT_ATOMS: atom_id res chain seq x y z
N GLN A 1 5.36 16.03 17.82
CA GLN A 1 6.25 15.01 18.41
C GLN A 1 5.38 13.89 18.97
N GLY A 2 5.70 12.63 18.68
CA GLY A 2 5.01 11.46 19.24
C GLY A 2 5.95 10.66 20.15
N ARG A 3 5.40 9.87 21.07
CA ARG A 3 6.14 8.84 21.81
C ARG A 3 5.78 7.49 21.24
N ILE A 4 6.78 6.63 21.04
CA ILE A 4 6.54 5.22 20.68
C ILE A 4 5.90 4.55 21.89
N GLY A 5 4.72 3.95 21.68
CA GLY A 5 3.98 3.20 22.70
C GLY A 5 4.29 1.70 22.64
N ALA A 6 3.55 0.90 23.41
CA ALA A 6 3.57 -0.55 23.27
C ALA A 6 3.02 -0.96 21.89
N GLY A 7 3.62 -1.97 21.27
CA GLY A 7 3.08 -2.58 20.06
C GLY A 7 1.72 -3.23 20.34
N ARG A 8 0.81 -3.13 19.37
CA ARG A 8 -0.46 -3.83 19.37
C ARG A 8 -0.67 -4.45 18.00
N GLU A 9 -1.44 -5.53 17.94
CA GLU A 9 -1.95 -6.01 16.65
C GLU A 9 -2.82 -4.90 16.02
N PHE A 10 -2.58 -4.66 14.74
CA PHE A 10 -3.37 -3.74 13.93
C PHE A 10 -4.28 -4.50 12.97
N LEU A 11 -3.77 -5.55 12.33
CA LEU A 11 -4.47 -6.36 11.36
C LEU A 11 -3.87 -7.78 11.34
N ASP A 12 -4.71 -8.80 11.45
CA ASP A 12 -4.33 -10.20 11.17
C ASP A 12 -4.71 -10.57 9.73
N MET A 13 -3.72 -10.85 8.90
CA MET A 13 -3.89 -11.22 7.50
C MET A 13 -4.12 -12.73 7.30
N THR A 14 -4.06 -13.56 8.34
CA THR A 14 -4.17 -15.03 8.24
C THR A 14 -5.47 -15.49 7.56
N HIS A 15 -6.55 -14.72 7.75
CA HIS A 15 -7.87 -14.98 7.17
C HIS A 15 -8.25 -14.01 6.04
N LEU A 16 -7.31 -13.18 5.61
CA LEU A 16 -7.50 -12.22 4.52
C LEU A 16 -6.83 -12.71 3.23
N PRO A 17 -7.27 -12.22 2.05
CA PRO A 17 -6.68 -12.67 0.80
C PRO A 17 -5.21 -12.25 0.66
N GLY A 18 -4.35 -13.26 0.51
CA GLY A 18 -2.94 -13.07 0.19
C GLY A 18 -2.06 -12.77 1.40
N ARG A 19 -0.75 -12.80 1.17
CA ARG A 19 0.25 -12.45 2.18
C ARG A 19 0.49 -10.94 2.22
N PRO A 20 0.70 -10.35 3.41
CA PRO A 20 1.09 -8.95 3.51
C PRO A 20 2.45 -8.73 2.82
N ASP A 21 2.52 -7.70 1.98
CA ASP A 21 3.77 -7.22 1.37
C ASP A 21 3.93 -5.72 1.65
N GLY A 22 4.05 -4.87 0.63
CA GLY A 22 4.13 -3.43 0.76
C GLY A 22 2.79 -2.73 1.03
N ALA A 23 2.87 -1.53 1.59
CA ALA A 23 1.72 -0.76 2.04
C ALA A 23 1.94 0.76 2.03
N ALA A 24 0.85 1.52 2.00
CA ALA A 24 0.82 2.98 2.13
C ALA A 24 -0.33 3.44 3.06
N VAL A 25 -0.37 4.73 3.38
CA VAL A 25 -1.47 5.35 4.16
C VAL A 25 -2.07 6.50 3.38
N ASP A 26 -3.40 6.54 3.28
CA ASP A 26 -4.11 7.62 2.60
C ASP A 26 -4.33 8.86 3.49
N SER A 27 -4.88 9.92 2.91
CA SER A 27 -5.14 11.19 3.60
C SER A 27 -6.19 11.07 4.71
N GLU A 28 -7.06 10.06 4.65
CA GLU A 28 -8.05 9.73 5.68
C GLU A 28 -7.46 8.88 6.83
N GLY A 29 -6.22 8.41 6.68
CA GLY A 29 -5.53 7.58 7.67
C GLY A 29 -5.79 6.09 7.51
N CYS A 30 -6.43 5.66 6.41
CA CYS A 30 -6.61 4.24 6.12
C CYS A 30 -5.30 3.65 5.58
N TYR A 31 -5.02 2.42 5.99
CA TYR A 31 -3.87 1.63 5.59
C TYR A 31 -4.20 0.81 4.33
N TRP A 32 -3.40 0.96 3.30
CA TRP A 32 -3.50 0.23 2.05
C TRP A 32 -2.41 -0.83 2.00
N ILE A 33 -2.77 -2.11 1.88
CA ILE A 33 -1.81 -3.22 1.89
C ILE A 33 -1.97 -4.12 0.66
N CYS A 34 -0.86 -4.45 -0.01
CA CYS A 34 -0.85 -5.44 -1.07
C CYS A 34 -1.01 -6.85 -0.51
N GLY A 35 -2.08 -7.54 -0.94
CA GLY A 35 -2.29 -8.98 -0.72
C GLY A 35 -1.57 -9.77 -1.81
N ASN A 36 -0.28 -10.02 -1.59
CA ASN A 36 0.56 -10.82 -2.48
C ASN A 36 0.00 -12.26 -2.58
N ASP A 37 0.15 -12.89 -3.74
CA ASP A 37 -0.48 -14.16 -4.15
C ASP A 37 -2.00 -14.14 -4.31
N ALA A 38 -2.70 -13.07 -3.92
CA ALA A 38 -4.14 -12.92 -4.11
C ALA A 38 -4.54 -11.88 -5.17
N GLY A 39 -3.60 -11.09 -5.70
CA GLY A 39 -3.90 -10.09 -6.72
C GLY A 39 -4.83 -8.98 -6.24
N VAL A 40 -4.71 -8.60 -4.96
CA VAL A 40 -5.54 -7.55 -4.37
C VAL A 40 -4.71 -6.50 -3.63
N VAL A 41 -5.26 -5.30 -3.49
CA VAL A 41 -4.85 -4.31 -2.49
C VAL A 41 -6.05 -4.07 -1.57
N LEU A 42 -5.86 -4.23 -0.27
CA LEU A 42 -6.90 -4.02 0.75
C LEU A 42 -6.76 -2.63 1.35
N ARG A 43 -7.88 -1.94 1.54
CA ARG A 43 -7.98 -0.70 2.30
C ARG A 43 -8.54 -1.01 3.68
N VAL A 44 -7.82 -0.63 4.73
CA VAL A 44 -8.11 -0.96 6.12
C VAL A 44 -8.21 0.34 6.91
N ASP A 45 -9.23 0.48 7.74
CA ASP A 45 -9.44 1.68 8.54
C ASP A 45 -8.41 1.79 9.70
N PRO A 46 -8.36 2.93 10.42
CA PRO A 46 -7.46 3.11 11.56
C PRO A 46 -7.69 2.15 12.75
N HIS A 47 -8.79 1.39 12.74
CA HIS A 47 -9.13 0.40 13.77
C HIS A 47 -8.72 -1.02 13.39
N GLY A 48 -8.35 -1.26 12.13
CA GLY A 48 -7.94 -2.58 11.64
C GLY A 48 -9.02 -3.29 10.83
N GLU A 49 -10.13 -2.63 10.49
CA GLU A 49 -11.23 -3.22 9.75
C GLU A 49 -11.05 -3.01 8.23
N VAL A 50 -11.24 -4.06 7.44
CA VAL A 50 -11.17 -3.97 5.97
C VAL A 50 -12.39 -3.21 5.46
N LEU A 51 -12.16 -2.05 4.84
CA LEU A 51 -13.20 -1.22 4.23
C LEU A 51 -13.50 -1.62 2.79
N SER A 52 -12.46 -1.93 2.01
CA SER A 52 -12.61 -2.26 0.59
C SER A 52 -11.38 -2.99 0.05
N SER A 53 -11.51 -3.49 -1.18
CA SER A 53 -10.44 -4.14 -1.92
C SER A 53 -10.42 -3.70 -3.38
N VAL A 54 -9.23 -3.58 -3.94
CA VAL A 54 -8.99 -3.32 -5.37
C VAL A 54 -8.31 -4.55 -5.97
N ALA A 55 -8.91 -5.15 -6.99
CA ALA A 55 -8.29 -6.23 -7.75
C ALA A 55 -7.24 -5.67 -8.71
N VAL A 56 -6.09 -6.35 -8.81
CA VAL A 56 -4.99 -6.01 -9.71
C VAL A 56 -4.75 -7.22 -10.62
N PRO A 57 -4.55 -7.05 -11.94
CA PRO A 57 -4.54 -8.17 -12.90
C PRO A 57 -3.22 -8.97 -12.90
N VAL A 58 -2.66 -9.23 -11.71
CA VAL A 58 -1.47 -10.03 -11.45
C VAL A 58 -1.61 -10.71 -10.10
N ALA A 59 -1.05 -11.91 -9.94
CA ALA A 59 -1.15 -12.63 -8.67
C ALA A 59 -0.36 -11.95 -7.53
N LYS A 60 0.74 -11.27 -7.84
CA LYS A 60 1.73 -10.82 -6.84
C LYS A 60 1.93 -9.29 -6.85
N PRO A 61 0.92 -8.48 -6.43
CA PRO A 61 1.17 -7.08 -6.11
C PRO A 61 2.16 -7.01 -4.93
N SER A 62 3.15 -6.13 -5.01
CA SER A 62 4.26 -6.10 -4.06
C SER A 62 4.35 -4.84 -3.22
N MET A 63 3.98 -3.69 -3.78
CA MET A 63 4.00 -2.42 -3.06
C MET A 63 2.99 -1.47 -3.70
N CYS A 64 2.33 -0.67 -2.87
CA CYS A 64 1.49 0.43 -3.34
C CYS A 64 2.01 1.77 -2.83
N ALA A 65 1.87 2.83 -3.62
CA ALA A 65 2.20 4.19 -3.21
C ALA A 65 1.26 5.17 -3.90
N PHE A 66 0.84 6.21 -3.17
CA PHE A 66 0.08 7.29 -3.77
C PHE A 66 1.01 8.26 -4.51
N GLY A 67 0.60 8.68 -5.70
CA GLY A 67 1.37 9.58 -6.55
C GLY A 67 0.48 10.40 -7.49
N GLY A 68 1.13 11.02 -8.47
CA GLY A 68 0.50 12.03 -9.32
C GLY A 68 0.50 13.42 -8.66
N PRO A 69 0.22 14.49 -9.43
CA PRO A 69 0.32 15.87 -8.93
C PRO A 69 -0.60 16.19 -7.75
N ARG A 70 -1.69 15.45 -7.60
CA ARG A 70 -2.68 15.61 -6.52
C ARG A 70 -2.67 14.45 -5.52
N LEU A 71 -1.72 13.51 -5.64
CA LEU A 71 -1.67 12.28 -4.85
C LEU A 71 -2.95 11.42 -4.96
N ASP A 72 -3.68 11.50 -6.08
CA ASP A 72 -4.95 10.82 -6.33
C ASP A 72 -4.81 9.53 -7.14
N THR A 73 -3.58 9.12 -7.46
CA THR A 73 -3.30 7.86 -8.16
C THR A 73 -2.63 6.88 -7.21
N LEU A 74 -3.19 5.68 -7.04
CA LEU A 74 -2.51 4.58 -6.39
C LEU A 74 -1.67 3.82 -7.43
N PHE A 75 -0.35 3.93 -7.32
CA PHE A 75 0.59 3.10 -8.08
C PHE A 75 0.80 1.77 -7.37
N VAL A 76 0.77 0.67 -8.12
CA VAL A 76 1.00 -0.69 -7.59
C VAL A 76 2.08 -1.38 -8.40
N THR A 77 3.19 -1.73 -7.78
CA THR A 77 4.23 -2.57 -8.38
C THR A 77 3.85 -4.04 -8.23
N SER A 78 4.40 -4.90 -9.09
CA SER A 78 4.19 -6.35 -8.99
C SER A 78 5.47 -7.15 -9.20
N ILE A 79 5.49 -8.37 -8.68
CA ILE A 79 6.58 -9.32 -8.86
C ILE A 79 6.31 -10.18 -10.08
N CYS A 80 7.33 -10.38 -10.91
CA CYS A 80 7.33 -11.44 -11.91
C CYS A 80 8.25 -12.59 -11.48
N PRO A 81 7.68 -13.75 -11.08
CA PRO A 81 8.50 -14.91 -10.75
C PRO A 81 9.29 -15.42 -11.94
N ASN A 82 10.47 -15.98 -11.67
CA ASN A 82 11.27 -16.64 -12.69
C ASN A 82 10.47 -17.73 -13.41
N GLY A 83 10.58 -17.78 -14.74
CA GLY A 83 9.86 -18.76 -15.57
C GLY A 83 8.43 -18.36 -15.93
N VAL A 84 7.95 -17.20 -15.49
CA VAL A 84 6.70 -16.59 -15.97
C VAL A 84 7.05 -15.47 -16.94
N SER A 85 6.58 -15.55 -18.19
CA SER A 85 6.92 -14.55 -19.23
C SER A 85 5.71 -14.05 -20.04
N ALA A 86 4.49 -14.22 -19.52
CA ALA A 86 3.27 -13.86 -20.22
C ALA A 86 2.45 -12.81 -19.46
N GLY A 87 1.77 -11.94 -20.22
CA GLY A 87 0.80 -10.98 -19.69
C GLY A 87 1.43 -9.77 -18.99
N LEU A 88 0.83 -9.35 -17.87
CA LEU A 88 1.17 -8.13 -17.13
C LEU A 88 2.13 -8.39 -15.95
N CYS A 89 2.78 -9.56 -15.93
CA CYS A 89 3.70 -9.99 -14.88
C CYS A 89 4.85 -8.98 -14.69
N GLY A 90 5.03 -8.44 -13.49
CA GLY A 90 6.07 -7.45 -13.19
C GLY A 90 5.75 -6.02 -13.65
N ALA A 91 4.56 -5.78 -14.21
CA ALA A 91 4.13 -4.44 -14.58
C ALA A 91 3.85 -3.56 -13.36
N VAL A 92 3.78 -2.25 -13.60
CA VAL A 92 3.29 -1.26 -12.65
C VAL A 92 1.91 -0.79 -13.10
N PHE A 93 0.97 -0.72 -12.16
CA PHE A 93 -0.40 -0.28 -12.39
C PHE A 93 -0.60 1.10 -11.80
N ALA A 94 -1.45 1.91 -12.43
CA ALA A 94 -1.90 3.20 -11.93
C ALA A 94 -3.43 3.13 -11.83
N ILE A 95 -3.95 3.34 -10.62
CA ILE A 95 -5.36 3.09 -10.30
C ILE A 95 -5.95 4.34 -9.63
N ASP A 96 -7.08 4.82 -10.14
CA ASP A 96 -7.91 5.78 -9.41
C ASP A 96 -8.73 5.00 -8.36
N VAL A 97 -8.48 5.31 -7.10
CA VAL A 97 -9.11 4.65 -5.95
C VAL A 97 -10.09 5.56 -5.20
N GLY A 98 -10.36 6.76 -5.73
CA GLY A 98 -11.32 7.70 -5.17
C GLY A 98 -10.89 8.46 -3.92
N VAL A 99 -9.64 8.28 -3.46
CA VAL A 99 -9.06 8.98 -2.31
C VAL A 99 -7.65 9.47 -2.63
N THR A 100 -7.17 10.46 -1.86
CA THR A 100 -5.81 10.99 -2.01
C THR A 100 -4.86 10.39 -0.97
N GLY A 101 -3.58 10.32 -1.33
CA GLY A 101 -2.50 9.93 -0.43
C GLY A 101 -1.95 11.05 0.43
N ARG A 102 -0.86 10.72 1.12
CA ARG A 102 -0.04 11.66 1.88
C ARG A 102 1.32 11.84 1.19
N PRO A 103 1.93 13.04 1.24
CA PRO A 103 3.30 13.20 0.79
C PRO A 103 4.25 12.34 1.63
N GLU A 104 5.08 11.53 0.97
CA GLU A 104 6.13 10.77 1.66
C GLU A 104 7.14 11.74 2.30
N PRO A 105 7.54 11.50 3.58
CA PRO A 105 8.51 12.34 4.23
C PRO A 105 9.88 12.19 3.55
N ARG A 106 10.53 13.32 3.26
CA ARG A 106 11.91 13.29 2.78
C ARG A 106 12.82 12.89 3.93
N PHE A 107 13.64 11.87 3.69
CA PHE A 107 14.74 11.58 4.59
C PHE A 107 15.71 12.77 4.64
N THR A 108 16.02 13.25 5.84
CA THR A 108 17.07 14.26 6.07
C THR A 108 17.91 13.85 7.28
N ARG A 109 19.24 13.95 7.16
CA ARG A 109 20.18 13.71 8.27
C ARG A 109 20.21 14.86 9.29
N PHE A 110 19.61 16.00 8.94
CA PHE A 110 19.55 17.18 9.78
C PHE A 110 18.09 17.55 10.03
N PRO A 111 17.70 17.88 11.28
CA PRO A 111 16.37 18.42 11.52
C PRO A 111 16.17 19.64 10.63
N SER A 112 15.03 19.74 9.96
CA SER A 112 14.65 20.99 9.29
C SER A 112 14.65 22.10 10.34
N ALA A 113 15.43 23.15 10.11
CA ALA A 113 15.42 24.33 10.97
C ALA A 113 13.99 24.90 10.99
N GLY A 114 13.27 24.73 12.11
CA GLY A 114 11.94 25.29 12.33
C GLY A 114 10.79 24.30 12.49
N ALA A 115 11.01 23.15 13.14
CA ALA A 115 9.93 22.39 13.78
C ALA A 115 9.82 22.75 15.27
#